data_AF-A0A534NXW3-F1
#
_entry.id   AF-A0A534NXW3-F1
#
_cell.length_a   1.000
_cell.length_b   1.000
_cell.length_c   1.000
_cell.angle_alpha   90.00
_cell.angle_beta   90.00
_cell.angle_gamma   90.00
#
_symmetry.space_group_name_H-M   'P 1'
#
loop_
_entity.id
_entity.type
_entity.pdbx_description
1 polymer ?
#
loop_
_entity_poly.entity_id
_entity_poly.type
_entity_poly.pdbx_seq_one_letter_code
_entity_poly.pdbx_strand_id
1 'polypeptide(L)'
;MPARCSGRKRARGVRGDPRGVGDPRRRRQGAHADGRSGIRVRTVHLNIDLVTGPLAPGQYVGAIAATLGVPLATAGALASFYPLARFPSPDLALSALGTAAIFACNSRKAARLLSPFVPTHAYEFNDENAPQLFLPPVSFPYGSAHASEIQYLFDLRSTVPAPPLAADQRRLSEAMVAYWTNFAKLGTPNWIGTPFWPAYERTADQMQSLVPPQPLVESGFAIDHKCAIWAPAP
;
A
#
# COMPACT_ATOMS: atom_id res chain seq x y z
N MET A 1 54.61 -58.21 41.27
CA MET A 1 53.81 -57.41 42.24
C MET A 1 52.40 -57.24 41.68
N PRO A 2 51.35 -57.51 42.48
CA PRO A 2 49.95 -57.75 42.06
C PRO A 2 49.12 -56.44 42.14
N ALA A 3 47.81 -56.30 41.92
CA ALA A 3 46.65 -57.19 42.00
C ALA A 3 45.39 -56.50 41.40
N ARG A 4 44.49 -57.32 40.81
CA ARG A 4 43.01 -57.42 41.03
C ARG A 4 42.13 -56.16 40.80
N CYS A 5 41.13 -56.17 39.91
CA CYS A 5 39.86 -56.93 39.82
C CYS A 5 38.63 -56.33 40.55
N SER A 6 37.50 -56.31 39.78
CA SER A 6 36.09 -56.43 40.20
C SER A 6 35.30 -55.13 40.52
N GLY A 7 34.06 -54.90 40.07
CA GLY A 7 33.14 -55.72 39.28
C GLY A 7 31.72 -55.11 39.12
N ARG A 8 31.05 -55.51 38.02
CA ARG A 8 29.61 -55.90 37.86
C ARG A 8 28.49 -55.11 38.60
N LYS A 9 27.50 -54.59 37.85
CA LYS A 9 26.16 -55.22 37.59
C LYS A 9 25.21 -54.31 36.78
N ARG A 10 24.32 -54.96 36.02
CA ARG A 10 23.25 -54.42 35.16
C ARG A 10 22.09 -53.80 35.96
N ALA A 11 21.38 -52.85 35.35
CA ALA A 11 19.93 -52.67 35.55
C ALA A 11 19.24 -52.37 34.20
N ARG A 12 18.16 -53.12 33.92
CA ARG A 12 17.17 -52.85 32.86
C ARG A 12 16.07 -51.97 33.46
N GLY A 13 15.59 -50.98 32.71
CA GLY A 13 14.29 -50.30 32.86
C GLY A 13 13.95 -49.68 31.51
N VAL A 14 13.13 -50.30 30.67
CA VAL A 14 11.65 -50.23 30.59
C VAL A 14 11.12 -48.80 30.38
N ARG A 15 10.79 -48.54 29.11
CA ARG A 15 9.70 -47.72 28.52
C ARG A 15 9.36 -46.37 29.16
N GLY A 16 9.52 -45.32 28.36
CA GLY A 16 8.68 -44.13 28.36
C GLY A 16 8.49 -43.64 26.92
N ASP A 17 7.28 -43.71 26.40
CA ASP A 17 6.77 -42.83 25.32
C ASP A 17 5.95 -41.76 26.03
N PRO A 18 6.19 -40.47 25.75
CA PRO A 18 5.14 -39.77 25.02
C PRO A 18 5.69 -38.75 24.02
N ARG A 19 5.19 -38.85 22.78
CA ARG A 19 4.59 -37.75 21.99
C ARG A 19 5.33 -36.40 21.96
N GLY A 20 5.67 -35.99 20.73
CA GLY A 20 5.57 -34.59 20.34
C GLY A 20 6.89 -33.90 20.04
N VAL A 21 7.48 -34.22 18.90
CA VAL A 21 8.38 -33.29 18.20
C VAL A 21 7.80 -33.07 16.81
N GLY A 22 6.91 -32.08 16.71
CA GLY A 22 6.40 -31.61 15.44
C GLY A 22 7.51 -30.92 14.64
N ASP A 23 7.62 -31.28 13.37
CA ASP A 23 8.52 -30.70 12.39
C ASP A 23 8.41 -29.15 12.34
N PRO A 24 9.50 -28.39 12.57
CA PRO A 24 9.48 -26.93 12.51
C PRO A 24 9.17 -26.37 11.11
N ARG A 25 9.20 -27.19 10.06
CA ARG A 25 8.98 -26.76 8.67
C ARG A 25 7.51 -26.64 8.27
N ARG A 26 6.57 -27.07 9.12
CA ARG A 26 5.12 -26.94 8.87
C ARG A 26 4.47 -25.67 9.44
N ARG A 27 5.24 -24.77 10.07
CA ARG A 27 4.73 -23.55 10.74
C ARG A 27 4.86 -22.23 9.96
N ARG A 28 5.15 -22.28 8.64
CA ARG A 28 5.24 -21.07 7.79
C ARG A 28 4.40 -21.16 6.51
N GLN A 29 3.26 -21.84 6.55
CA GLN A 29 2.23 -21.76 5.53
C GLN A 29 0.89 -21.60 6.23
N GLY A 30 0.46 -20.35 6.38
CA GLY A 30 -0.73 -20.02 7.14
C GLY A 30 -0.88 -18.53 7.44
N ALA A 31 -0.54 -17.67 6.49
CA ALA A 31 -1.13 -16.34 6.46
C ALA A 31 -2.31 -16.45 5.48
N HIS A 32 -3.46 -16.72 6.07
CA HIS A 32 -4.75 -16.70 5.41
C HIS A 32 -4.86 -15.47 4.51
N ALA A 33 -5.16 -15.71 3.25
CA ALA A 33 -5.97 -14.80 2.47
C ALA A 33 -7.28 -14.60 3.23
N ASP A 34 -7.37 -13.56 4.06
CA ASP A 34 -8.66 -13.10 4.56
C ASP A 34 -9.33 -12.34 3.41
N GLY A 35 -10.23 -13.03 2.72
CA GLY A 35 -11.08 -12.52 1.65
C GLY A 35 -12.13 -11.52 2.12
N ARG A 36 -11.76 -10.60 3.01
CA ARG A 36 -12.52 -9.37 3.20
C ARG A 36 -12.07 -8.41 2.12
N SER A 37 -12.93 -8.26 1.12
CA SER A 37 -12.97 -7.12 0.20
C SER A 37 -13.24 -5.83 0.99
N GLY A 38 -12.30 -5.47 1.86
CA GLY A 38 -12.22 -4.17 2.51
C GLY A 38 -11.66 -3.20 1.49
N ILE A 39 -12.34 -2.06 1.33
CA ILE A 39 -11.83 -0.98 0.50
C ILE A 39 -10.49 -0.56 1.11
N ARG A 40 -9.40 -0.75 0.36
CA ARG A 40 -8.07 -0.35 0.79
C ARG A 40 -7.98 1.16 0.60
N VAL A 41 -7.94 1.91 1.69
CA VAL A 41 -7.81 3.37 1.65
C VAL A 41 -6.33 3.69 1.43
N ARG A 42 -5.96 3.85 0.16
CA ARG A 42 -4.57 3.88 -0.31
C ARG A 42 -4.05 5.28 -0.64
N THR A 43 -4.83 6.31 -0.36
CA THR A 43 -4.34 7.68 -0.28
C THR A 43 -5.27 8.47 0.64
N VAL A 44 -4.70 9.38 1.41
CA VAL A 44 -5.42 10.10 2.46
C VAL A 44 -5.42 11.58 2.14
N HIS A 45 -6.62 12.15 2.04
CA HIS A 45 -6.83 13.59 1.95
C HIS A 45 -6.99 14.14 3.36
N LEU A 46 -6.04 14.96 3.79
CA LEU A 46 -5.70 15.14 5.21
C LEU A 46 -6.27 16.40 5.86
N ASN A 47 -6.92 17.26 5.08
CA ASN A 47 -7.15 18.63 5.52
C ASN A 47 -8.18 18.77 6.65
N ILE A 48 -9.08 17.79 6.83
CA ILE A 48 -10.18 17.93 7.79
C ILE A 48 -9.74 17.57 9.22
N ASP A 49 -9.21 16.37 9.47
CA ASP A 49 -8.80 15.95 10.82
C ASP A 49 -7.74 16.90 11.42
N LEU A 50 -6.77 17.33 10.60
CA LEU A 50 -5.71 18.25 11.02
C LEU A 50 -6.20 19.62 11.50
N VAL A 51 -7.36 20.09 11.02
CA VAL A 51 -7.86 21.44 11.31
C VAL A 51 -9.05 21.41 12.26
N THR A 52 -9.94 20.43 12.12
CA THR A 52 -11.22 20.39 12.83
C THR A 52 -11.39 19.16 13.73
N GLY A 53 -10.41 18.25 13.75
CA GLY A 53 -10.53 16.95 14.41
C GLY A 53 -11.35 15.94 13.61
N PRO A 54 -11.59 14.73 14.16
CA PRO A 54 -12.18 13.61 13.44
C PRO A 54 -13.56 13.91 12.88
N LEU A 55 -13.83 13.47 11.65
CA LEU A 55 -15.09 13.74 10.97
C LEU A 55 -16.24 12.93 11.57
N ALA A 56 -17.30 13.61 12.03
CA ALA A 56 -18.50 12.94 12.50
C ALA A 56 -19.36 12.44 11.31
N PRO A 57 -20.12 11.33 11.45
CA PRO A 57 -20.96 10.81 10.37
C PRO A 57 -21.94 11.83 9.77
N GLY A 58 -22.51 12.70 10.59
CA GLY A 58 -23.44 13.76 10.14
C GLY A 58 -22.79 14.87 9.31
N GLN A 59 -21.46 14.98 9.34
CA GLN A 59 -20.70 15.96 8.58
C GLN A 59 -20.23 15.43 7.23
N TYR A 60 -20.38 14.11 6.97
CA TYR A 60 -19.76 13.43 5.82
C TYR A 60 -20.13 14.05 4.47
N VAL A 61 -21.42 14.32 4.23
CA VAL A 61 -21.88 14.93 2.97
C VAL A 61 -21.36 16.37 2.81
N GLY A 62 -21.36 17.15 3.88
CA GLY A 62 -20.81 18.50 3.88
C GLY A 62 -19.31 18.52 3.60
N ALA A 63 -18.57 17.56 4.14
CA ALA A 63 -17.15 17.39 3.88
C ALA A 63 -16.87 17.03 2.41
N ILE A 64 -17.65 16.13 1.80
CA ILE A 64 -17.54 15.83 0.36
C ILE A 64 -17.77 17.09 -0.48
N ALA A 65 -18.83 17.85 -0.17
CA ALA A 65 -19.15 19.09 -0.86
C ALA A 65 -18.00 20.11 -0.78
N ALA A 66 -17.41 20.28 0.40
CA ALA A 66 -16.27 21.17 0.61
C ALA A 66 -15.00 20.69 -0.11
N THR A 67 -14.67 19.39 -0.03
CA THR A 67 -13.48 18.82 -0.67
C THR A 67 -13.53 18.91 -2.19
N LEU A 68 -14.70 18.70 -2.80
CA LEU A 68 -14.84 18.70 -4.27
C LEU A 68 -15.35 20.03 -4.84
N GLY A 69 -15.79 20.97 -4.02
CA GLY A 69 -16.43 22.21 -4.47
C GLY A 69 -17.75 21.98 -5.20
N VAL A 70 -18.55 20.99 -4.76
CA VAL A 70 -19.82 20.60 -5.40
C VAL A 70 -21.03 20.88 -4.52
N PRO A 71 -22.25 21.04 -5.08
CA PRO A 71 -23.47 21.19 -4.29
C PRO A 71 -23.73 20.00 -3.36
N LEU A 72 -24.40 20.23 -2.22
CA LEU A 72 -24.76 19.18 -1.25
C LEU A 72 -25.56 18.03 -1.87
N ALA A 73 -26.42 18.30 -2.86
CA ALA A 73 -27.16 17.27 -3.57
C ALA A 73 -26.21 16.31 -4.34
N THR A 74 -25.23 16.87 -5.06
CA THR A 74 -24.20 16.10 -5.76
C THR A 74 -23.33 15.33 -4.75
N ALA A 75 -22.92 15.97 -3.66
CA ALA A 75 -22.16 15.32 -2.60
C ALA A 75 -22.93 14.15 -1.96
N GLY A 76 -24.24 14.32 -1.74
CA GLY A 76 -25.12 13.26 -1.23
C GLY A 76 -25.21 12.07 -2.19
N ALA A 77 -25.30 12.32 -3.50
CA ALA A 77 -25.24 11.26 -4.50
C ALA A 77 -23.88 10.54 -4.49
N LEU A 78 -22.77 11.27 -4.42
CA LEU A 78 -21.43 10.71 -4.35
C LEU A 78 -21.19 9.87 -3.09
N ALA A 79 -21.73 10.28 -1.95
CA ALA A 79 -21.65 9.56 -0.68
C ALA A 79 -22.22 8.13 -0.78
N SER A 80 -23.19 7.88 -1.66
CA SER A 80 -23.78 6.55 -1.87
C SER A 80 -22.78 5.52 -2.43
N PHE A 81 -21.74 5.97 -3.15
CA PHE A 81 -20.68 5.11 -3.68
C PHE A 81 -19.61 4.75 -2.64
N TYR A 82 -19.55 5.51 -1.54
CA TYR A 82 -18.62 5.37 -0.42
C TYR A 82 -19.37 5.28 0.92
N PRO A 83 -20.23 4.26 1.12
CA PRO A 83 -21.06 4.18 2.31
C PRO A 83 -20.21 4.00 3.58
N LEU A 84 -20.46 4.80 4.61
CA LEU A 84 -19.69 4.82 5.87
C LEU A 84 -19.55 3.43 6.51
N ALA A 85 -20.54 2.55 6.37
CA ALA A 85 -20.50 1.17 6.89
C ALA A 85 -19.37 0.30 6.29
N ARG A 86 -18.73 0.73 5.21
CA ARG A 86 -17.59 0.05 4.57
C ARG A 86 -16.23 0.58 5.03
N PHE A 87 -16.20 1.60 5.88
CA PHE A 87 -14.98 2.27 6.31
C PHE A 87 -14.89 2.28 7.84
N PRO A 88 -13.67 2.22 8.40
CA PRO A 88 -13.48 2.34 9.85
C PRO A 88 -13.87 3.71 10.41
N SER A 89 -13.78 4.77 9.59
CA SER A 89 -14.17 6.14 9.96
C SER A 89 -14.69 6.93 8.76
N PRO A 90 -15.47 8.01 8.99
CA PRO A 90 -15.83 8.95 7.94
C PRO A 90 -14.63 9.62 7.26
N ASP A 91 -13.54 9.87 7.98
CA ASP A 91 -12.30 10.41 7.42
C ASP A 91 -11.68 9.48 6.36
N LEU A 92 -11.69 8.17 6.61
CA LEU A 92 -11.19 7.16 5.67
C LEU A 92 -12.13 7.01 4.47
N ALA A 93 -13.45 7.14 4.66
CA ALA A 93 -14.41 7.16 3.57
C ALA A 93 -14.23 8.40 2.67
N LEU A 94 -14.03 9.57 3.29
CA LEU A 94 -13.77 10.82 2.56
C LEU A 94 -12.42 10.76 1.86
N SER A 95 -11.40 10.19 2.50
CA SER A 95 -10.07 10.00 1.92
C SER A 95 -10.10 9.12 0.67
N ALA A 96 -10.81 7.99 0.71
CA ALA A 96 -10.97 7.14 -0.47
C ALA A 96 -11.70 7.85 -1.63
N LEU A 97 -12.72 8.64 -1.30
CA LEU A 97 -13.48 9.43 -2.28
C LEU A 97 -12.62 10.54 -2.90
N GLY A 98 -11.98 11.35 -2.06
CA GLY A 98 -11.13 12.45 -2.50
C GLY A 98 -9.93 11.96 -3.31
N THR A 99 -9.32 10.85 -2.91
CA THR A 99 -8.24 10.20 -3.67
C THR A 99 -8.65 9.84 -5.08
N ALA A 100 -9.79 9.16 -5.22
CA ALA A 100 -10.30 8.75 -6.51
C ALA A 100 -10.61 9.97 -7.40
N ALA A 101 -11.31 10.96 -6.83
CA ALA A 101 -11.80 12.13 -7.54
C ALA A 101 -10.69 13.11 -7.96
N ILE A 102 -9.72 13.35 -7.09
CA ILE A 102 -8.72 14.42 -7.27
C ILE A 102 -7.47 13.87 -7.96
N PHE A 103 -7.02 12.67 -7.61
CA PHE A 103 -5.74 12.11 -8.05
C PHE A 103 -5.89 10.87 -8.92
N ALA A 104 -6.27 9.74 -8.32
CA ALA A 104 -6.10 8.42 -8.92
C ALA A 104 -6.77 8.29 -10.30
N CYS A 105 -8.04 8.65 -10.41
CA CYS A 105 -8.76 8.50 -11.67
C CYS A 105 -8.35 9.53 -12.74
N ASN A 106 -7.88 10.71 -12.33
CA ASN A 106 -7.29 11.70 -13.25
C ASN A 106 -5.94 11.22 -13.79
N SER A 107 -5.07 10.67 -12.94
CA SER A 107 -3.79 10.06 -13.35
C SER A 107 -4.01 8.90 -14.31
N ARG A 108 -4.97 8.01 -14.03
CA ARG A 108 -5.35 6.95 -14.97
C ARG A 108 -5.89 7.51 -16.28
N LYS A 109 -6.75 8.54 -16.24
CA LYS A 109 -7.27 9.18 -17.46
C LYS A 109 -6.13 9.73 -18.32
N ALA A 110 -5.15 10.41 -17.70
CA ALA A 110 -3.97 10.91 -18.39
C ALA A 110 -3.17 9.76 -19.05
N ALA A 111 -2.89 8.68 -18.31
CA ALA A 111 -2.18 7.52 -18.86
C ALA A 111 -2.91 6.90 -20.07
N ARG A 112 -4.24 6.76 -19.99
CA ARG A 112 -5.08 6.25 -21.09
C ARG A 112 -5.06 7.13 -22.33
N LEU A 113 -5.05 8.46 -22.14
CA LEU A 113 -5.04 9.42 -23.23
C LEU A 113 -3.67 9.54 -23.90
N LEU A 114 -2.59 9.38 -23.12
CA LEU A 114 -1.21 9.52 -23.60
C LEU A 114 -0.65 8.25 -24.24
N SER A 115 -1.01 7.06 -23.75
CA SER A 115 -0.42 5.80 -24.21
C SER A 115 -0.51 5.48 -25.71
N PRO A 116 -1.53 5.90 -26.48
CA PRO A 116 -1.50 5.70 -27.94
C PRO A 116 -0.46 6.55 -28.67
N PHE A 117 0.11 7.58 -28.04
CA PHE A 117 0.98 8.56 -28.70
C PHE A 117 2.42 8.51 -28.21
N VAL A 118 2.65 8.16 -26.94
CA VAL A 118 3.98 8.11 -26.34
C VAL A 118 4.09 6.91 -25.40
N PRO A 119 5.27 6.24 -25.33
CA PRO A 119 5.53 5.23 -24.32
C PRO A 119 5.20 5.77 -22.93
N THR A 120 4.19 5.18 -22.28
CA THR A 120 3.64 5.65 -21.02
C THR A 120 3.81 4.56 -19.99
N HIS A 121 4.25 4.90 -18.78
CA HIS A 121 4.37 3.97 -17.66
C HIS A 121 3.59 4.57 -16.47
N ALA A 122 2.68 3.79 -15.89
CA ALA A 122 1.85 4.23 -14.76
C ALA A 122 2.24 3.47 -13.49
N TYR A 123 2.15 4.14 -12.34
CA TYR A 123 2.34 3.53 -11.03
C TYR A 123 1.31 4.01 -10.01
N GLU A 124 1.13 3.21 -8.96
CA GLU A 124 0.49 3.59 -7.70
C GLU A 124 1.51 3.41 -6.57
N PHE A 125 1.69 4.41 -5.71
CA PHE A 125 2.45 4.25 -4.47
C PHE A 125 1.58 3.60 -3.39
N ASN A 126 1.97 2.41 -2.94
CA ASN A 126 1.12 1.50 -2.17
C ASN A 126 1.76 1.04 -0.85
N ASP A 127 2.70 1.81 -0.29
CA ASP A 127 3.17 1.57 1.08
C ASP A 127 2.21 2.18 2.11
N GLU A 128 1.30 1.36 2.63
CA GLU A 128 0.35 1.74 3.68
C GLU A 128 1.02 2.04 5.04
N ASN A 129 2.33 1.79 5.17
CA ASN A 129 3.12 2.06 6.39
C ASN A 129 4.26 3.06 6.13
N ALA A 130 4.17 3.87 5.08
CA ALA A 130 5.14 4.92 4.81
C ALA A 130 5.28 5.86 6.03
N PRO A 131 6.51 6.19 6.47
CA PRO A 131 6.69 7.13 7.58
C PRO A 131 6.10 8.50 7.24
N GLN A 132 5.31 9.07 8.15
CA GLN A 132 4.83 10.44 8.02
C GLN A 132 5.90 11.42 8.52
N LEU A 133 6.44 12.25 7.61
CA LEU A 133 7.53 13.18 7.90
C LEU A 133 7.06 14.62 8.10
N PHE A 134 5.89 14.99 7.59
CA PHE A 134 5.51 16.40 7.41
C PHE A 134 4.33 16.84 8.28
N LEU A 135 3.57 15.89 8.82
CA LEU A 135 2.30 16.17 9.49
C LEU A 135 2.24 15.50 10.87
N PRO A 136 1.60 16.14 11.85
CA PRO A 136 1.43 15.56 13.18
C PRO A 136 0.52 14.32 13.15
N PRO A 137 0.55 13.45 14.17
CA PRO A 137 -0.38 12.32 14.26
C PRO A 137 -1.85 12.78 14.23
N VAL A 138 -2.71 11.98 13.58
CA VAL A 138 -4.17 12.16 13.50
C VAL A 138 -4.88 10.90 13.99
N SER A 139 -6.22 10.91 14.01
CA SER A 139 -7.02 9.82 14.59
C SER A 139 -7.00 8.49 13.81
N PHE A 140 -6.37 8.45 12.64
CA PHE A 140 -6.28 7.28 11.76
C PHE A 140 -4.87 7.17 11.15
N PRO A 141 -4.46 5.99 10.66
CA PRO A 141 -3.17 5.84 9.99
C PRO A 141 -3.13 6.61 8.66
N TYR A 142 -2.00 7.27 8.40
CA TYR A 142 -1.78 8.03 7.17
C TYR A 142 -1.81 7.18 5.89
N GLY A 143 -1.50 5.89 5.98
CA GLY A 143 -1.39 5.04 4.81
C GLY A 143 -0.30 5.52 3.84
N SER A 144 -0.48 5.24 2.57
CA SER A 144 0.26 5.83 1.44
C SER A 144 -0.24 7.26 1.17
N ALA A 145 0.03 8.16 2.11
CA ALA A 145 -0.41 9.55 2.06
C ALA A 145 0.22 10.32 0.88
N HIS A 146 -0.40 11.45 0.49
CA HIS A 146 0.16 12.35 -0.51
C HIS A 146 1.59 12.78 -0.15
N ALA A 147 2.49 12.76 -1.15
CA ALA A 147 3.91 13.11 -1.05
C ALA A 147 4.78 12.15 -0.21
N SER A 148 4.20 11.07 0.36
CA SER A 148 4.94 10.12 1.17
C SER A 148 5.95 9.29 0.37
N GLU A 149 5.80 9.20 -0.95
CA GLU A 149 6.72 8.49 -1.86
C GLU A 149 8.03 9.27 -2.09
N ILE A 150 8.04 10.59 -1.88
CA ILE A 150 9.20 11.45 -2.17
C ILE A 150 10.43 11.00 -1.36
N GLN A 151 10.23 10.58 -0.11
CA GLN A 151 11.30 10.09 0.76
C GLN A 151 11.92 8.75 0.29
N TYR A 152 11.29 8.04 -0.65
CA TYR A 152 11.84 6.83 -1.26
C TYR A 152 12.72 7.15 -2.48
N LEU A 153 12.57 8.34 -3.06
CA LEU A 153 13.36 8.82 -4.20
C LEU A 153 14.52 9.72 -3.77
N PHE A 154 14.35 10.47 -2.69
CA PHE A 154 15.30 11.48 -2.24
C PHE A 154 15.66 11.28 -0.76
N ASP A 155 16.94 11.47 -0.43
CA ASP A 155 17.38 11.50 0.97
C ASP A 155 16.98 12.84 1.61
N LEU A 156 15.80 12.87 2.22
CA LEU A 156 15.26 14.05 2.89
C LEU A 156 15.80 14.25 4.32
N ARG A 157 16.62 13.32 4.84
CA ARG A 157 17.06 13.32 6.25
C ARG A 157 17.97 14.49 6.61
N SER A 158 18.62 15.11 5.61
CA SER A 158 19.40 16.33 5.80
C SER A 158 18.53 17.56 6.08
N THR A 159 17.25 17.52 5.71
CA THR A 159 16.29 18.63 5.81
C THR A 159 15.19 18.38 6.83
N VAL A 160 14.75 17.12 6.99
CA VAL A 160 13.68 16.72 7.91
C VAL A 160 14.18 15.57 8.77
N PRO A 161 14.34 15.76 10.09
CA PRO A 161 14.70 14.68 11.00
C PRO A 161 13.65 13.57 10.94
N ALA A 162 14.03 12.42 10.39
CA ALA A 162 13.14 11.28 10.14
C ALA A 162 13.82 9.97 10.52
N PRO A 163 13.07 8.98 11.06
CA PRO A 163 13.60 7.64 11.19
C PRO A 163 13.97 7.09 9.81
N PRO A 164 15.00 6.24 9.71
CA PRO A 164 15.33 5.59 8.45
C PRO A 164 14.18 4.68 8.00
N LEU A 165 13.97 4.59 6.68
CA LEU A 165 13.07 3.60 6.07
C LEU A 165 13.37 2.20 6.62
N ALA A 166 12.35 1.39 6.88
CA ALA A 166 12.51 -0.01 7.27
C ALA A 166 13.20 -0.84 6.19
N ALA A 167 13.63 -2.07 6.50
CA ALA A 167 14.39 -2.89 5.57
C ALA A 167 13.66 -3.14 4.23
N ASP A 168 12.37 -3.45 4.28
CA ASP A 168 11.56 -3.69 3.09
C ASP A 168 11.29 -2.40 2.32
N GLN A 169 11.11 -1.29 3.03
CA GLN A 169 10.95 0.04 2.44
C GLN A 169 12.22 0.52 1.73
N ARG A 170 13.40 0.18 2.26
CA ARG A 170 14.69 0.45 1.60
C ARG A 170 14.83 -0.34 0.30
N ARG A 171 14.42 -1.61 0.27
CA ARG A 171 14.41 -2.40 -0.98
C ARG A 171 13.47 -1.80 -2.02
N LEU A 172 12.30 -1.32 -1.60
CA LEU A 172 11.40 -0.59 -2.49
C LEU A 172 12.05 0.70 -3.00
N SER A 173 12.68 1.49 -2.12
CA SER A 173 13.40 2.72 -2.48
C SER A 173 14.51 2.46 -3.50
N GLU A 174 15.30 1.40 -3.32
CA GLU A 174 16.32 0.98 -4.29
C GLU A 174 15.72 0.69 -5.67
N ALA A 175 14.58 -0.01 -5.73
CA ALA A 175 13.89 -0.28 -6.99
C ALA A 175 13.30 1.01 -7.63
N MET A 176 12.73 1.90 -6.82
CA MET A 176 12.21 3.19 -7.29
C MET A 176 13.31 4.08 -7.85
N VAL A 177 14.44 4.23 -7.15
CA VAL A 177 15.59 5.00 -7.66
C VAL A 177 16.11 4.40 -8.97
N ALA A 178 16.20 3.07 -9.07
CA ALA A 178 16.59 2.41 -10.31
C ALA A 178 15.60 2.70 -11.46
N TYR A 179 14.29 2.56 -11.24
CA TYR A 179 13.27 2.86 -12.25
C TYR A 179 13.36 4.31 -12.76
N TRP A 180 13.42 5.29 -11.87
CA TRP A 180 13.47 6.71 -12.27
C TRP A 180 14.77 7.05 -13.00
N THR A 181 15.91 6.52 -12.54
CA THR A 181 17.20 6.77 -13.19
C THR A 181 17.33 6.09 -14.54
N ASN A 182 16.78 4.87 -14.71
CA ASN A 182 16.72 4.20 -15.99
C ASN A 182 15.81 4.95 -16.97
N PHE A 183 14.64 5.38 -16.51
CA PHE A 183 13.71 6.13 -17.35
C PHE A 183 14.34 7.42 -17.87
N ALA A 184 15.02 8.17 -16.99
CA ALA A 184 15.71 9.40 -17.38
C ALA A 184 16.85 9.16 -18.39
N LYS A 185 17.56 8.03 -18.31
CA LYS A 185 18.69 7.71 -19.20
C LYS A 185 18.28 7.09 -20.53
N LEU A 186 17.24 6.24 -20.50
CA LEU A 186 16.93 5.28 -21.56
C LEU A 186 15.51 5.41 -22.12
N GLY A 187 14.65 6.23 -21.51
CA GLY A 187 13.22 6.31 -21.86
C GLY A 187 12.40 5.10 -21.42
N THR A 188 12.98 4.19 -20.62
CA THR A 188 12.32 2.99 -20.07
C THR A 188 12.74 2.79 -18.62
N PRO A 189 11.83 2.43 -17.70
CA PRO A 189 12.20 2.14 -16.31
C PRO A 189 12.95 0.80 -16.18
N ASN A 190 12.83 -0.08 -17.17
CA ASN A 190 13.28 -1.47 -17.08
C ASN A 190 14.79 -1.62 -17.31
N TRP A 191 15.45 -2.32 -16.39
CA TRP A 191 16.84 -2.76 -16.53
C TRP A 191 17.08 -4.11 -15.84
N ILE A 192 18.27 -4.68 -16.06
CA ILE A 192 18.70 -5.88 -15.32
C ILE A 192 18.70 -5.57 -13.82
N GLY A 193 18.00 -6.41 -13.05
CA GLY A 193 17.94 -6.30 -11.59
C GLY A 193 16.74 -5.51 -11.05
N THR A 194 15.95 -4.85 -11.91
CA THR A 194 14.66 -4.27 -11.49
C THR A 194 13.51 -5.23 -11.79
N PRO A 195 12.43 -5.26 -10.97
CA PRO A 195 11.20 -5.92 -11.38
C PRO A 195 10.70 -5.35 -12.71
N PHE A 196 9.90 -6.13 -13.44
CA PHE A 196 9.39 -5.66 -14.73
C PHE A 196 8.23 -4.68 -14.54
N TRP A 197 8.35 -3.50 -15.15
CA TRP A 197 7.30 -2.48 -15.23
C TRP A 197 6.78 -2.40 -16.67
N PRO A 198 5.58 -2.91 -16.96
CA PRO A 198 5.02 -2.87 -18.31
C PRO A 198 4.70 -1.45 -18.76
N ALA A 199 4.83 -1.20 -20.06
CA ALA A 199 4.21 -0.03 -20.67
C ALA A 199 2.68 -0.08 -20.46
N TYR A 200 2.09 1.07 -20.18
CA TYR A 200 0.67 1.20 -19.93
C TYR A 200 -0.11 1.06 -21.24
N GLU A 201 -1.00 0.07 -21.30
CA GLU A 201 -1.89 -0.17 -22.43
C GLU A 201 -3.35 0.02 -22.02
N ARG A 202 -4.18 0.62 -22.89
CA ARG A 202 -5.59 0.91 -22.55
C ARG A 202 -6.41 -0.34 -22.24
N THR A 203 -6.07 -1.46 -22.88
CA THR A 203 -6.76 -2.75 -22.77
C THR A 203 -6.30 -3.53 -21.55
N ALA A 204 -5.00 -3.54 -21.27
CA ALA A 204 -4.45 -4.21 -20.09
C ALA A 204 -4.75 -3.42 -18.81
N ASP A 205 -4.74 -2.08 -18.89
CA ASP A 205 -4.97 -1.16 -17.76
C ASP A 205 -4.08 -1.49 -16.55
N GLN A 206 -2.85 -1.93 -16.83
CA GLN A 206 -1.89 -2.37 -15.84
C GLN A 206 -0.97 -1.24 -15.40
N MET A 207 -0.63 -1.24 -14.11
CA MET A 207 0.34 -0.31 -13.54
C MET A 207 1.26 -0.99 -12.55
N GLN A 208 2.35 -0.30 -12.23
CA GLN A 208 3.29 -0.74 -11.21
C GLN A 208 2.81 -0.30 -9.83
N SER A 209 2.42 -1.26 -8.99
CA SER A 209 2.25 -1.01 -7.56
C SER A 209 3.63 -0.93 -6.91
N LEU A 210 3.97 0.23 -6.37
CA LEU A 210 5.17 0.47 -5.57
C LEU A 210 4.86 0.12 -4.12
N VAL A 211 4.94 -1.18 -3.82
CA VAL A 211 4.66 -1.75 -2.50
C VAL A 211 5.92 -2.44 -1.96
N PRO A 212 6.27 -2.29 -0.67
CA PRO A 212 7.38 -3.02 -0.08
C PRO A 212 7.12 -4.53 0.00
N PRO A 213 8.15 -5.38 -0.05
CA PRO A 213 9.56 -5.05 -0.29
C PRO A 213 9.90 -4.83 -1.77
N GLN A 214 9.03 -5.22 -2.70
CA GLN A 214 9.33 -5.22 -4.12
C GLN A 214 8.08 -4.81 -4.93
N PRO A 215 8.24 -3.92 -5.93
CA PRO A 215 7.15 -3.58 -6.83
C PRO A 215 6.53 -4.79 -7.54
N LEU A 216 5.22 -4.74 -7.75
CA LEU A 216 4.47 -5.73 -8.52
C LEU A 216 3.53 -5.07 -9.53
N VAL A 217 3.20 -5.79 -10.60
CA VAL A 217 2.21 -5.32 -11.59
C VAL A 217 0.81 -5.59 -11.05
N GLU A 218 -0.08 -4.62 -11.17
CA GLU A 218 -1.49 -4.73 -10.80
C GLU A 218 -2.42 -4.34 -11.95
N SER A 219 -3.63 -4.90 -11.95
CA SER A 219 -4.68 -4.68 -12.95
C SER A 219 -6.04 -4.32 -12.32
N GLY A 220 -6.05 -3.90 -11.06
CA GLY A 220 -7.26 -3.63 -10.26
C GLY A 220 -7.54 -2.14 -9.99
N PHE A 221 -6.61 -1.25 -10.31
CA PHE A 221 -6.65 0.16 -9.92
C PHE A 221 -7.96 0.88 -10.23
N ALA A 222 -8.52 0.69 -11.44
CA ALA A 222 -9.77 1.34 -11.83
C ALA A 222 -10.96 0.92 -10.98
N ILE A 223 -10.98 -0.34 -10.52
CA ILE A 223 -12.03 -0.90 -9.68
C ILE A 223 -11.82 -0.43 -8.24
N ASP A 224 -10.58 -0.53 -7.75
CA ASP A 224 -10.20 -0.15 -6.38
C ASP A 224 -10.52 1.34 -6.11
N HIS A 225 -10.28 2.22 -7.10
CA HIS A 225 -10.60 3.65 -7.04
C HIS A 225 -11.98 4.02 -7.59
N LYS A 226 -12.80 3.05 -7.99
CA LYS A 226 -14.15 3.26 -8.56
C LYS A 226 -14.17 4.24 -9.75
N CYS A 227 -13.15 4.23 -10.60
CA CYS A 227 -12.98 5.23 -11.65
C CYS A 227 -14.11 5.31 -12.68
N ALA A 228 -14.99 4.31 -12.76
CA ALA A 228 -16.19 4.38 -13.59
C ALA A 228 -17.13 5.54 -13.20
N ILE A 229 -17.20 5.92 -11.91
CA ILE A 229 -18.08 7.01 -11.46
C ILE A 229 -17.50 8.40 -11.74
N TRP A 230 -16.18 8.47 -11.95
CA TRP A 230 -15.42 9.70 -12.19
C TRP A 230 -15.11 9.91 -13.69
N ALA A 231 -15.40 8.91 -14.51
CA ALA A 231 -15.32 9.05 -15.95
C ALA A 231 -16.41 10.02 -16.44
N PRO A 232 -16.18 10.78 -17.53
CA PRO A 232 -17.26 11.50 -18.18
C PRO A 232 -18.41 10.54 -18.50
N ALA A 233 -19.65 11.03 -18.44
CA ALA A 233 -20.76 10.29 -19.02
C ALA A 233 -20.44 10.01 -20.52
N PRO A 234 -20.75 8.80 -21.01
CA PRO A 234 -20.50 8.42 -22.40
C PRO A 234 -21.17 9.37 -23.40
#